data_AF-A0AA90R600-F1
#
_entry.id   AF-A0AA90R600-F1
#
_cell.length_a   1.000
_cell.length_b   1.000
_cell.length_c   1.000
_cell.angle_alpha   90.00
_cell.angle_beta   90.00
_cell.angle_gamma   90.00
#
_symmetry.space_group_name_H-M   'P 1'
#
loop_
_entity.id
_entity.type
_entity.pdbx_description
1 polymer ?
#
loop_
_entity_poly.entity_id
_entity_poly.type
_entity_poly.pdbx_seq_one_letter_code
_entity_poly.pdbx_strand_id
1 'polypeptide(L)'
;MDLKEIIGKHVHDVIPTTKIHKTVEMKTPAIADPYFLENATLISTRYPIYEKDGTFFGVVEYDLFDNYDLLNNFVKKIESLIGIIHLLFITKFFRKQPPELGLGDSENFAS
;
A
#
# COMPACT_ATOMS: atom_id res chain seq x y z
N MET A 1 27.32 6.11 -12.05
CA MET A 1 28.12 5.11 -11.33
C MET A 1 28.13 3.85 -12.19
N ASP A 2 29.29 3.30 -12.51
CA ASP A 2 29.36 2.04 -13.24
C ASP A 2 28.99 0.89 -12.28
N LEU A 3 28.22 -0.08 -12.73
CA LEU A 3 27.82 -1.27 -11.95
C LEU A 3 29.04 -1.98 -11.35
N LYS A 4 30.16 -2.02 -12.10
CA LYS A 4 31.41 -2.64 -11.64
C LYS A 4 32.03 -1.96 -10.43
N GLU A 5 31.73 -0.68 -10.22
CA GLU A 5 32.23 0.10 -9.08
C GLU A 5 31.36 -0.07 -7.83
N ILE A 6 30.22 -0.74 -7.95
CA ILE A 6 29.23 -0.93 -6.86
C ILE A 6 29.35 -2.32 -6.24
N ILE A 7 29.54 -3.33 -7.09
CA ILE A 7 29.55 -4.74 -6.67
C ILE A 7 30.66 -4.97 -5.63
N GLY A 8 30.30 -5.62 -4.52
CA GLY A 8 31.20 -5.94 -3.41
C GLY A 8 31.34 -4.85 -2.35
N LYS A 9 30.76 -3.66 -2.56
CA LYS A 9 30.69 -2.63 -1.51
C LYS A 9 29.61 -2.94 -0.48
N HIS A 10 29.80 -2.44 0.74
CA HIS A 10 28.76 -2.49 1.75
C HIS A 10 27.60 -1.58 1.33
N VAL A 11 26.36 -2.04 1.52
CA VAL A 11 25.18 -1.35 0.97
C VAL A 11 25.00 0.07 1.51
N HIS A 12 25.37 0.33 2.77
CA HIS A 12 25.32 1.67 3.36
C HIS A 12 26.34 2.63 2.76
N ASP A 13 27.43 2.13 2.17
CA ASP A 13 28.43 2.98 1.51
C ASP A 13 27.91 3.49 0.16
N VAL A 14 26.89 2.83 -0.39
CA VAL A 14 26.27 3.15 -1.68
C VAL A 14 24.93 3.87 -1.48
N ILE A 15 24.10 3.38 -0.56
CA ILE A 15 22.77 3.90 -0.24
C ILE A 15 22.65 4.03 1.30
N PRO A 16 23.08 5.16 1.89
CA PRO A 16 23.15 5.31 3.35
C PRO A 16 21.81 5.18 4.09
N THR A 17 20.69 5.46 3.42
CA THR A 17 19.35 5.42 4.02
C THR A 17 18.66 4.06 3.87
N THR A 18 19.31 3.08 3.24
CA THR A 18 18.75 1.74 3.02
C THR A 18 18.40 1.04 4.33
N LYS A 19 17.33 0.23 4.30
CA LYS A 19 16.90 -0.62 5.40
C LYS A 19 17.27 -2.10 5.21
N ILE A 20 18.05 -2.48 4.20
CA ILE A 20 18.46 -3.88 3.93
C ILE A 20 19.07 -4.55 5.16
N HIS A 21 19.93 -3.84 5.89
CA HIS A 21 20.58 -4.33 7.11
C HIS A 21 19.57 -4.90 8.14
N LYS A 22 18.40 -4.28 8.28
CA LYS A 22 17.35 -4.75 9.20
C LYS A 22 16.78 -6.10 8.75
N THR A 23 16.58 -6.28 7.45
CA THR A 23 16.09 -7.56 6.90
C THR A 23 17.15 -8.66 6.99
N VAL A 24 18.42 -8.32 6.86
CA VAL A 24 19.54 -9.26 7.10
C VAL A 24 19.55 -9.74 8.56
N GLU A 25 19.40 -8.82 9.51
CA GLU A 25 19.41 -9.12 10.94
C GLU A 25 18.17 -9.93 11.36
N MET A 26 16.98 -9.44 11.01
CA MET A 26 15.71 -10.01 11.47
C MET A 26 15.30 -11.26 10.68
N LYS A 27 15.82 -11.44 9.45
CA LYS A 27 15.46 -12.53 8.53
C LYS A 27 13.95 -12.63 8.26
N THR A 28 13.26 -11.50 8.38
CA THR A 28 11.83 -11.35 8.10
C THR A 28 11.59 -10.43 6.92
N PRO A 29 10.61 -10.72 6.05
CA PRO A 29 10.26 -9.82 4.95
C PRO A 29 9.81 -8.44 5.45
N ALA A 30 10.15 -7.41 4.70
CA ALA A 30 9.56 -6.08 4.84
C ALA A 30 8.81 -5.74 3.56
N ILE A 31 7.49 -5.59 3.64
CA ILE A 31 6.61 -5.45 2.48
C ILE A 31 6.13 -4.00 2.39
N ALA A 32 6.30 -3.40 1.21
CA ALA A 32 5.91 -2.01 0.94
C ALA A 32 6.36 -1.02 2.04
N ASP A 33 7.60 -1.18 2.53
CA ASP A 33 8.16 -0.34 3.60
C ASP A 33 8.83 0.90 2.98
N PRO A 34 8.42 2.11 3.36
CA PRO A 34 8.98 3.34 2.78
C PRO A 34 10.37 3.66 3.32
N TYR A 35 11.25 4.20 2.48
CA TYR A 35 12.49 4.85 2.89
C TYR A 35 12.80 6.07 2.02
N PHE A 36 13.65 6.95 2.53
CA PHE A 36 13.83 8.29 1.96
C PHE A 36 15.22 8.43 1.37
N LEU A 37 15.28 8.89 0.13
CA LEU A 37 16.45 9.48 -0.50
C LEU A 37 16.30 11.01 -0.46
N GLU A 38 17.38 11.76 -0.68
CA GLU A 38 17.35 13.24 -0.60
C GLU A 38 16.25 13.89 -1.46
N ASN A 39 15.90 13.28 -2.59
CA ASN A 39 14.97 13.80 -3.58
C ASN A 39 13.78 12.88 -3.88
N ALA A 40 13.65 11.74 -3.19
CA ALA A 40 12.61 10.75 -3.50
C ALA A 40 12.19 9.95 -2.26
N THR A 41 10.90 9.62 -2.22
CA THR A 41 10.37 8.60 -1.30
C THR A 41 10.24 7.30 -2.08
N LEU A 42 11.00 6.29 -1.68
CA LEU A 42 10.94 4.95 -2.24
C LEU A 42 10.02 4.09 -1.37
N ILE A 43 9.20 3.26 -2.00
CA ILE A 43 8.50 2.17 -1.34
C ILE A 43 9.08 0.89 -1.90
N SER A 44 9.75 0.12 -1.05
CA SER A 44 10.37 -1.13 -1.47
C SER A 44 9.83 -2.34 -0.72
N THR A 45 10.08 -3.49 -1.33
CA THR A 45 9.89 -4.78 -0.69
C THR A 45 11.23 -5.49 -0.59
N ARG A 46 11.51 -6.04 0.59
CA ARG A 46 12.73 -6.79 0.91
C ARG A 46 12.39 -8.19 1.36
N TYR A 47 13.01 -9.18 0.74
CA TYR A 47 12.88 -10.59 1.11
C TYR A 47 14.22 -11.20 1.46
N PRO A 48 14.32 -11.94 2.58
CA PRO A 48 15.45 -12.83 2.81
C PRO A 48 15.43 -13.96 1.78
N ILE A 49 16.61 -14.29 1.25
CA ILE A 49 16.85 -15.42 0.35
C ILE A 49 17.51 -16.53 1.16
N TYR A 50 17.06 -17.75 0.93
CA TYR A 50 17.58 -18.96 1.55
C TYR A 50 18.06 -19.93 0.47
N GLU A 51 19.13 -20.65 0.76
CA GLU A 51 19.57 -21.80 0.00
C GLU A 51 18.54 -22.94 0.09
N LYS A 52 18.68 -23.95 -0.79
CA LYS A 52 17.77 -25.10 -0.80
C LYS A 52 17.75 -25.89 0.51
N ASP A 53 18.82 -25.81 1.29
CA ASP A 53 18.95 -26.46 2.60
C ASP A 53 18.39 -25.62 3.77
N GLY A 54 17.86 -24.43 3.48
CA GLY A 54 17.31 -23.50 4.46
C GLY A 54 18.34 -22.55 5.08
N THR A 55 19.61 -22.61 4.67
CA THR A 55 20.64 -21.66 5.12
C THR A 55 20.35 -20.27 4.58
N PHE A 56 20.43 -19.25 5.44
CA PHE A 56 20.28 -17.85 5.02
C PHE A 56 21.41 -17.45 4.05
N PHE A 57 21.04 -17.01 2.85
CA PHE A 57 21.98 -16.62 1.80
C PHE A 57 22.18 -15.10 1.73
N GLY A 58 21.08 -14.34 1.87
CA GLY A 58 21.13 -12.89 1.72
C GLY A 58 19.75 -12.25 1.67
N VAL A 59 19.67 -11.05 1.09
CA VAL A 59 18.42 -10.28 0.94
C VAL A 59 18.35 -9.73 -0.47
N VAL A 60 17.16 -9.79 -1.07
CA VAL A 60 16.84 -9.05 -2.29
C VAL A 60 15.85 -7.94 -1.98
N GLU A 61 16.08 -6.77 -2.57
CA GLU A 61 15.19 -5.61 -2.54
C GLU A 61 14.74 -5.28 -3.96
N TYR A 62 13.48 -4.88 -4.10
CA TYR A 62 12.97 -4.23 -5.30
C TYR A 62 12.00 -3.11 -4.94
N ASP A 63 12.06 -2.03 -5.71
CA ASP A 63 11.21 -0.86 -5.51
C ASP A 63 9.85 -1.09 -6.19
N LEU A 64 8.77 -0.82 -5.45
CA LEU A 64 7.40 -0.79 -5.96
C LEU A 64 7.06 0.58 -6.55
N PHE A 65 7.53 1.63 -5.88
CA PHE A 65 7.36 3.01 -6.28
C PHE A 65 8.65 3.75 -5.99
N ASP A 66 9.16 4.45 -7.00
CA ASP A 66 10.32 5.33 -6.88
C ASP A 66 9.95 6.82 -6.97
N ASN A 67 8.68 7.10 -7.24
CA ASN A 67 8.15 8.43 -7.47
C ASN A 67 6.92 8.67 -6.59
N TYR A 68 7.00 9.69 -5.75
CA TYR A 68 5.93 10.13 -4.87
C TYR A 68 4.63 10.47 -5.61
N ASP A 69 4.72 11.09 -6.80
CA ASP A 69 3.55 11.44 -7.59
C ASP A 69 2.83 10.20 -8.12
N LEU A 70 3.59 9.19 -8.54
CA LEU A 70 3.02 7.94 -9.05
C LEU A 70 2.31 7.18 -7.93
N LEU A 71 2.92 7.13 -6.74
CA LEU A 71 2.30 6.59 -5.54
C LEU A 71 1.02 7.35 -5.18
N ASN A 72 1.07 8.68 -5.10
CA ASN A 72 -0.07 9.51 -4.72
C ASN A 72 -1.23 9.37 -5.72
N ASN A 73 -0.92 9.34 -7.02
CA ASN A 73 -1.93 9.11 -8.05
C ASN A 73 -2.55 7.71 -7.95
N PHE A 74 -1.75 6.69 -7.63
CA PHE A 74 -2.24 5.34 -7.40
C PHE A 74 -3.19 5.29 -6.19
N VAL A 75 -2.82 5.91 -5.06
CA VAL A 75 -3.65 5.99 -3.85
C VAL A 75 -4.98 6.68 -4.15
N LYS A 76 -4.95 7.86 -4.79
CA LYS A 76 -6.17 8.58 -5.20
C LYS A 76 -7.11 7.74 -6.06
N LYS A 77 -6.55 6.93 -6.96
CA LYS A 77 -7.34 6.03 -7.81
C LYS A 77 -8.01 4.93 -7.00
N ILE A 78 -7.31 4.34 -6.02
CA ILE A 78 -7.90 3.35 -5.10
C ILE A 78 -9.02 3.97 -4.27
N GLU A 79 -8.80 5.15 -3.68
CA GLU A 79 -9.81 5.84 -2.88
C GLU A 79 -11.08 6.13 -3.70
N SER A 80 -10.92 6.58 -4.95
CA SER A 80 -12.04 6.82 -5.87
C SER A 80 -12.83 5.52 -6.14
N LEU A 81 -12.15 4.40 -6.38
CA LEU A 81 -12.80 3.11 -6.61
C LEU A 81 -13.57 2.62 -5.38
N ILE A 82 -12.98 2.74 -4.19
CA ILE A 82 -13.65 2.38 -2.93
C ILE A 82 -14.90 3.25 -2.72
N GLY A 83 -14.80 4.56 -2.99
CA GLY A 83 -15.94 5.47 -2.92
C GLY A 83 -17.10 5.06 -3.85
N ILE A 84 -16.80 4.67 -5.08
CA ILE A 84 -17.80 4.16 -6.04
C ILE A 84 -18.45 2.88 -5.52
N ILE A 85 -17.66 1.96 -4.97
CA ILE A 85 -18.17 0.70 -4.40
C ILE A 85 -19.14 1.02 -3.24
N HIS A 86 -18.77 1.88 -2.30
CA HIS A 86 -19.65 2.29 -1.21
C HIS A 86 -20.96 2.92 -1.72
N LEU A 87 -20.89 3.79 -2.73
CA LEU A 87 -22.09 4.40 -3.33
C LEU A 87 -23.01 3.36 -3.99
N LEU A 88 -22.45 2.37 -4.69
CA LEU A 88 -23.22 1.28 -5.30
C LEU A 88 -23.89 0.39 -4.24
N PHE A 89 -23.22 0.14 -3.11
CA PHE A 89 -23.82 -0.60 -2.01
C PHE A 89 -24.98 0.18 -1.37
N ILE A 90 -24.80 1.46 -1.09
CA ILE A 90 -25.84 2.34 -0.52
C ILE A 90 -27.05 2.43 -1.45
N THR A 91 -26.84 2.73 -2.73
CA THR A 91 -27.94 2.86 -3.71
C THR A 91 -28.69 1.54 -3.93
N LYS A 92 -28.00 0.39 -3.98
CA LYS A 92 -28.65 -0.93 -4.01
C LYS A 92 -29.38 -1.27 -2.71
N PHE A 93 -28.89 -0.83 -1.56
CA PHE A 93 -29.55 -1.04 -0.26
C PHE A 93 -30.85 -0.23 -0.16
N PHE A 94 -30.82 1.05 -0.52
CA PHE A 94 -32.03 1.89 -0.56
C PHE A 94 -33.04 1.41 -1.61
N ARG A 95 -32.60 0.88 -2.76
CA ARG A 95 -33.52 0.29 -3.75
C ARG A 95 -34.17 -1.02 -3.29
N LYS A 96 -33.67 -1.64 -2.22
CA LYS A 96 -34.24 -2.87 -1.61
C LYS A 96 -35.23 -2.57 -0.48
N GLN A 97 -35.28 -1.34 0.06
CA GLN A 97 -36.39 -0.93 0.92
C GLN A 97 -37.54 -0.43 0.05
N PRO A 98 -38.75 -1.02 0.12
CA PRO A 98 -39.90 -0.43 -0.55
C PRO A 98 -40.18 0.96 0.04
N PRO A 99 -40.66 1.92 -0.77
CA PRO A 99 -41.09 3.21 -0.25
C PRO A 99 -42.33 3.01 0.60
N GLU A 100 -42.19 2.87 1.92
CA GLU A 100 -43.31 3.12 2.81
C GLU A 100 -43.51 4.64 2.90
N LEU A 101 -44.34 5.16 2.00
CA LEU A 101 -45.01 6.44 2.18
C LEU A 101 -46.50 6.16 2.45
N GLY A 102 -46.77 5.66 3.65
CA GLY A 102 -48.11 5.72 4.23
C GLY A 102 -48.33 7.10 4.85
N LEU A 103 -48.57 8.12 4.03
CA LEU A 103 -49.36 9.26 4.48
C LEU A 103 -50.82 8.82 4.40
N GLY A 104 -51.25 8.10 5.45
CA GLY A 104 -52.64 7.79 5.69
C GLY A 104 -53.31 8.97 6.37
N ASP A 105 -54.42 9.41 5.78
CA ASP A 105 -55.30 10.42 6.33
C ASP A 105 -55.70 10.11 7.77
N SER A 106 -55.63 11.12 8.64
CA SER A 106 -56.49 11.17 9.82
C SER A 106 -56.90 12.61 10.09
N GLU A 107 -58.01 13.00 9.45
CA GLU A 107 -58.98 13.88 10.09
C GLU A 107 -59.37 13.33 11.48
N ASN A 108 -59.81 14.23 12.35
CA ASN A 108 -60.41 14.03 13.68
C ASN A 108 -59.48 14.13 14.88
N PHE A 109 -59.18 15.36 15.30
CA PHE A 109 -59.28 15.76 16.71
C PHE A 109 -59.68 17.25 16.78
N ALA A 110 -60.97 17.51 16.63
CA ALA A 110 -61.62 18.68 17.20
C ALA A 110 -62.90 18.18 17.90
N SER A 111 -62.82 18.10 19.22
CA SER A 111 -63.96 18.07 20.15
C SER A 111 -63.68 19.10 21.22
#